data_AF-A0A8H7UIQ4-F1
#
_entry.id   AF-A0A8H7UIQ4-F1
#
_cell.length_a   1.000
_cell.length_b   1.000
_cell.length_c   1.000
_cell.angle_alpha   90.00
_cell.angle_beta   90.00
_cell.angle_gamma   90.00
#
_symmetry.space_group_name_H-M   'P 1'
#
loop_
_entity.id
_entity.type
_entity.pdbx_description
1 polymer ?
#
loop_
_entity_poly.entity_id
_entity_poly.type
_entity_poly.pdbx_seq_one_letter_code
_entity_poly.pdbx_strand_id
1 'polypeptide(L)'
;MLHEDNRMNSTPSLASSSSSFIRPPSSRSVTTSVYTTQFDEDEDPWGDFPTTDKATASQPSTLNDPYNGKKENEVSDVAFDLVTIPPFYHRLYKNLYNGNGVDLSSLHKVISASGISNTQGQQILNLIGKAQLLSEREFYGFLVCVALAQRHEDITVVSINACRFDPPVPRLDINQEESDEEEEVIQNQYNTNTQPSTGSNEPYETFVNIDKPDSVTVQIAPEKEGYIFKHVKYIVQNNDIKSRVLRRYNDFSWLAETITRRYPSRMIPNLPPKNLGGRTDAFLEKRRKALSRFLNALLRHPILRNDEIVHVFFTEPSELGAWKKQNVPSLEDEFFRLQIREESANATQDWEERFEKATQRNEVAVKTYTEMCLAMERMAKRQTNQAKDYMRYGTCLSSLSELENFCYSDACQRRCRQVRLDSELVAKHLQKARVQLQNSSDVIYSTTLEQLKRQRDLCLSFKDLCSRKNRYWGNMLEVLEKRVNSNTIKANQNRGIPGMENEVQKLDVILRQDNEAIIKERKRRQYIAKSIKEEIRYLQDQESYALILHRNFTQIQAQSEKNMYEIWNELQNKLEG
;
A
#
# COMPACT_ATOMS: atom_id res chain seq x y z
N MET A 1 -54.40 67.57 -18.22
CA MET A 1 -53.91 68.95 -18.10
C MET A 1 -52.41 68.94 -18.39
N LEU A 2 -52.08 69.41 -19.59
CA LEU A 2 -50.89 70.17 -20.02
C LEU A 2 -49.44 69.67 -19.75
N HIS A 3 -48.75 69.54 -20.88
CA HIS A 3 -47.35 69.83 -21.24
C HIS A 3 -46.20 68.85 -20.94
N GLU A 4 -45.86 68.08 -21.99
CA GLU A 4 -44.71 68.28 -22.90
C GLU A 4 -43.31 68.67 -22.37
N ASP A 5 -42.35 67.83 -22.78
CA ASP A 5 -41.17 68.15 -23.60
C ASP A 5 -39.76 68.30 -23.00
N ASN A 6 -38.93 67.31 -23.41
CA ASN A 6 -37.68 67.43 -24.17
C ASN A 6 -36.53 68.29 -23.60
N ARG A 7 -35.36 67.67 -23.38
CA ARG A 7 -34.23 67.73 -24.35
C ARG A 7 -33.00 66.90 -23.95
N MET A 8 -32.32 66.47 -25.01
CA MET A 8 -31.19 65.57 -25.15
C MET A 8 -29.80 66.15 -24.82
N ASN A 9 -28.86 65.20 -24.62
CA ASN A 9 -27.44 65.16 -25.03
C ASN A 9 -26.44 66.18 -24.46
N SER A 10 -25.37 65.68 -23.82
CA SER A 10 -24.04 65.50 -24.44
C SER A 10 -22.94 65.24 -23.39
N THR A 11 -22.10 64.25 -23.66
CA THR A 11 -20.78 64.03 -23.03
C THR A 11 -19.76 65.07 -23.52
N PRO A 12 -18.69 65.37 -22.75
CA PRO A 12 -17.39 64.74 -23.06
C PRO A 12 -16.48 64.42 -21.86
N SER A 13 -15.42 63.67 -22.19
CA SER A 13 -14.35 63.06 -21.37
C SER A 13 -13.30 64.02 -20.77
N LEU A 14 -12.63 63.62 -19.66
CA LEU A 14 -11.17 63.33 -19.57
C LEU A 14 -10.65 63.17 -18.11
N ALA A 15 -9.94 62.05 -17.89
CA ALA A 15 -8.82 61.73 -16.99
C ALA A 15 -8.60 62.44 -15.62
N SER A 16 -8.45 61.66 -14.53
CA SER A 16 -7.15 61.34 -13.88
C SER A 16 -7.26 60.66 -12.49
N SER A 17 -6.50 59.56 -12.35
CA SER A 17 -5.66 59.13 -11.21
C SER A 17 -6.19 58.94 -9.77
N SER A 18 -6.43 57.65 -9.43
CA SER A 18 -5.82 56.84 -8.35
C SER A 18 -5.64 57.37 -6.91
N SER A 19 -6.30 56.69 -5.95
CA SER A 19 -5.67 56.12 -4.74
C SER A 19 -6.69 55.27 -3.97
N SER A 20 -6.47 53.95 -3.87
CA SER A 20 -7.24 53.10 -2.95
C SER A 20 -6.33 52.07 -2.27
N PHE A 21 -6.21 52.23 -0.96
CA PHE A 21 -5.62 51.30 -0.02
C PHE A 21 -6.33 49.94 -0.10
N ILE A 22 -5.60 48.86 -0.37
CA ILE A 22 -6.13 47.48 -0.29
C ILE A 22 -5.74 46.88 1.06
N ARG A 23 -6.74 46.67 1.91
CA ARG A 23 -6.72 45.82 3.12
C ARG A 23 -6.37 44.37 2.73
N PRO A 24 -5.65 43.60 3.59
CA PRO A 24 -5.39 42.19 3.30
C PRO A 24 -6.71 41.40 3.28
N PRO A 25 -6.85 40.39 2.40
CA PRO A 25 -8.10 39.68 2.25
C PRO A 25 -8.36 38.82 3.48
N SER A 26 -9.47 39.11 4.16
CA SER A 26 -10.14 38.20 5.08
C SER A 26 -10.38 36.86 4.37
N SER A 27 -9.97 35.77 5.01
CA SER A 27 -10.23 34.40 4.59
C SER A 27 -11.73 34.15 4.40
N ARG A 28 -12.22 34.31 3.16
CA ARG A 28 -13.52 33.75 2.76
C ARG A 28 -13.33 32.25 2.56
N SER A 29 -13.93 31.45 3.43
CA SER A 29 -14.02 30.00 3.24
C SER A 29 -14.86 29.70 2.02
N VAL A 30 -14.21 29.36 0.91
CA VAL A 30 -14.87 28.65 -0.18
C VAL A 30 -14.95 27.19 0.26
N THR A 31 -16.10 26.80 0.81
CA THR A 31 -16.42 25.41 1.14
C THR A 31 -16.76 24.65 -0.14
N THR A 32 -15.76 24.40 -0.98
CA THR A 32 -15.83 23.34 -1.97
C THR A 32 -14.93 22.22 -1.46
N SER A 33 -15.56 21.10 -1.10
CA SER A 33 -14.86 19.88 -0.67
C SER A 33 -13.76 19.54 -1.66
N VAL A 34 -12.52 19.41 -1.18
CA VAL A 34 -11.36 19.00 -2.00
C VAL A 34 -11.55 17.57 -2.56
N TYR A 35 -12.56 16.84 -2.05
CA TYR A 35 -12.98 15.50 -2.47
C TYR A 35 -14.21 15.47 -3.40
N THR A 36 -14.59 16.58 -4.03
CA THR A 36 -15.52 16.50 -5.17
C THR A 36 -14.76 15.87 -6.34
N THR A 37 -15.35 14.82 -6.94
CA THR A 37 -14.78 13.92 -7.95
C THR A 37 -13.81 14.60 -8.93
N GLN A 38 -12.52 14.29 -8.79
CA GLN A 38 -11.44 14.72 -9.68
C GLN A 38 -11.13 13.69 -10.78
N PHE A 39 -12.00 12.70 -10.96
CA PHE A 39 -11.82 11.67 -11.97
C PHE A 39 -12.61 12.04 -13.22
N ASP A 40 -11.95 11.99 -14.38
CA ASP A 40 -12.65 11.87 -15.66
C ASP A 40 -13.56 10.61 -15.61
N GLU A 41 -14.69 10.58 -16.32
CA GLU A 41 -15.66 9.47 -16.24
C GLU A 41 -15.03 8.09 -16.53
N ASP A 42 -13.94 8.07 -17.30
CA ASP A 42 -13.16 6.86 -17.64
C ASP A 42 -12.08 6.50 -16.60
N GLU A 43 -11.76 7.38 -15.64
CA GLU A 43 -10.73 7.18 -14.62
C GLU A 43 -11.30 7.02 -13.19
N ASP A 44 -12.62 6.95 -12.98
CA ASP A 44 -13.20 6.77 -11.64
C ASP A 44 -12.81 5.40 -11.05
N PRO A 45 -11.93 5.34 -10.03
CA PRO A 45 -11.48 4.08 -9.45
C PRO A 45 -12.57 3.39 -8.61
N TRP A 46 -13.73 4.04 -8.49
CA TRP A 46 -14.88 3.65 -7.67
C TRP A 46 -16.16 3.40 -8.47
N GLY A 47 -16.21 3.72 -9.76
CA GLY A 47 -17.35 3.50 -10.64
C GLY A 47 -17.65 2.02 -10.86
N ASP A 48 -18.90 1.70 -11.18
CA ASP A 48 -19.26 0.41 -11.81
C ASP A 48 -19.29 0.65 -13.32
N PHE A 49 -18.40 0.00 -14.06
CA PHE A 49 -18.23 0.26 -15.49
C PHE A 49 -19.40 -0.32 -16.30
N PRO A 50 -19.98 0.44 -17.24
CA PRO A 50 -20.96 -0.11 -18.17
C PRO A 50 -20.32 -1.22 -19.00
N THR A 51 -20.97 -2.38 -19.08
CA THR A 51 -20.64 -3.40 -20.07
C THR A 51 -21.03 -2.90 -21.45
N THR A 52 -20.13 -2.22 -22.16
CA THR A 52 -20.29 -1.98 -23.59
C THR A 52 -19.57 -3.07 -24.36
N ASP A 53 -20.35 -4.05 -24.82
CA ASP A 53 -19.97 -5.00 -25.87
C ASP A 53 -19.64 -4.24 -27.17
N LYS A 54 -18.36 -3.95 -27.42
CA LYS A 54 -17.83 -3.80 -28.77
C LYS A 54 -16.43 -4.39 -28.84
N ALA A 55 -16.38 -5.64 -29.29
CA ALA A 55 -15.16 -6.29 -29.72
C ALA A 55 -14.66 -5.65 -31.03
N THR A 56 -13.46 -5.10 -31.00
CA THR A 56 -12.66 -4.90 -32.22
C THR A 56 -11.32 -5.58 -31.99
N ALA A 57 -11.15 -6.74 -32.63
CA ALA A 57 -9.95 -7.55 -32.55
C ALA A 57 -8.76 -6.82 -33.20
N SER A 58 -7.66 -6.69 -32.46
CA SER A 58 -6.34 -6.45 -33.02
C SER A 58 -5.38 -7.46 -32.38
N GLN A 59 -4.72 -8.26 -33.22
CA GLN A 59 -3.76 -9.27 -32.81
C GLN A 59 -2.47 -8.63 -32.28
N PRO A 60 -1.82 -9.20 -31.25
CA PRO A 60 -0.42 -8.93 -30.97
C PRO A 60 0.48 -9.96 -31.66
N SER A 61 1.57 -9.43 -32.21
CA SER A 61 2.70 -10.11 -32.83
C SER A 61 3.51 -10.97 -31.85
N THR A 62 4.18 -11.96 -32.43
CA THR A 62 5.07 -12.96 -31.84
C THR A 62 6.21 -12.37 -31.00
N LEU A 63 6.42 -12.88 -29.78
CA LEU A 63 7.62 -12.70 -28.96
C LEU A 63 8.23 -14.07 -28.65
N ASN A 64 9.54 -14.18 -28.89
CA ASN A 64 10.37 -15.38 -28.74
C ASN A 64 10.49 -15.84 -27.28
N ASP A 65 10.49 -17.16 -27.11
CA ASP A 65 10.69 -17.89 -25.86
C ASP A 65 12.19 -18.03 -25.51
N PRO A 66 12.66 -17.62 -24.31
CA PRO A 66 14.06 -17.75 -23.91
C PRO A 66 14.29 -18.74 -22.75
N TYR A 67 13.58 -19.87 -22.65
CA TYR A 67 13.94 -20.89 -21.64
C TYR A 67 14.13 -22.29 -22.23
N ASN A 68 15.37 -22.57 -22.63
CA ASN A 68 15.89 -23.92 -22.81
C ASN A 68 16.63 -24.36 -21.54
N GLY A 69 16.32 -25.57 -21.06
CA GLY A 69 16.62 -26.03 -19.71
C GLY A 69 18.08 -26.38 -19.39
N LYS A 70 18.40 -26.37 -18.08
CA LYS A 70 19.55 -27.05 -17.47
C LYS A 70 19.07 -27.86 -16.26
N LYS A 71 19.64 -29.05 -16.08
CA LYS A 71 19.40 -29.95 -14.94
C LYS A 71 20.43 -29.65 -13.83
N GLU A 72 19.96 -29.39 -12.61
CA GLU A 72 20.76 -29.09 -11.41
C GLU A 72 21.22 -30.41 -10.74
N ASN A 73 22.54 -30.60 -10.53
CA ASN A 73 23.10 -31.85 -9.97
C ASN A 73 24.10 -31.64 -8.79
N GLU A 74 24.35 -30.40 -8.33
CA GLU A 74 25.29 -30.11 -7.22
C GLU A 74 24.64 -29.24 -6.12
N VAL A 75 25.08 -29.37 -4.86
CA VAL A 75 24.56 -28.57 -3.72
C VAL A 75 24.90 -27.08 -3.88
N SER A 76 26.01 -26.77 -4.54
CA SER A 76 26.45 -25.42 -4.93
C SER A 76 25.45 -24.69 -5.84
N ASP A 77 24.60 -25.43 -6.58
CA ASP A 77 23.56 -24.85 -7.44
C ASP A 77 22.25 -24.55 -6.68
N VAL A 78 22.11 -24.98 -5.42
CA VAL A 78 20.92 -24.71 -4.61
C VAL A 78 20.98 -23.27 -4.06
N ALA A 79 20.34 -22.34 -4.77
CA ALA A 79 20.32 -20.94 -4.38
C ALA A 79 19.32 -20.66 -3.24
N PHE A 80 19.73 -20.77 -1.97
CA PHE A 80 18.92 -20.30 -0.85
C PHE A 80 18.52 -18.83 -1.02
N ASP A 81 17.23 -18.53 -0.84
CA ASP A 81 16.72 -17.16 -0.94
C ASP A 81 17.17 -16.38 0.31
N LEU A 82 17.90 -15.27 0.11
CA LEU A 82 18.51 -14.46 1.18
C LEU A 82 17.49 -13.89 2.17
N VAL A 83 16.20 -13.90 1.81
CA VAL A 83 15.10 -13.36 2.64
C VAL A 83 14.61 -14.35 3.71
N THR A 84 14.84 -15.66 3.52
CA THR A 84 14.33 -16.72 4.42
C THR A 84 15.41 -17.39 5.29
N ILE A 85 16.64 -16.88 5.28
CA ILE A 85 17.76 -17.50 6.02
C ILE A 85 17.66 -17.13 7.51
N PRO A 86 17.66 -18.11 8.43
CA PRO A 86 17.59 -17.83 9.87
C PRO A 86 18.74 -16.92 10.32
N PRO A 87 18.49 -15.90 11.18
CA PRO A 87 19.54 -14.98 11.65
C PRO A 87 20.76 -15.66 12.29
N PHE A 88 20.54 -16.86 12.84
CA PHE A 88 21.58 -17.73 13.37
C PHE A 88 22.67 -18.08 12.34
N TYR A 89 22.29 -18.32 11.08
CA TYR A 89 23.20 -18.69 10.00
C TYR A 89 24.16 -17.55 9.67
N HIS A 90 23.63 -16.33 9.53
CA HIS A 90 24.43 -15.13 9.31
C HIS A 90 25.41 -14.86 10.45
N ARG A 91 24.95 -15.02 11.70
CA ARG A 91 25.80 -14.85 12.89
C ARG A 91 26.95 -15.85 12.92
N LEU A 92 26.67 -17.12 12.65
CA LEU A 92 27.68 -18.17 12.67
C LEU A 92 28.68 -18.03 11.51
N TYR A 93 28.21 -17.70 10.31
CA TYR A 93 29.10 -17.43 9.17
C TYR A 93 30.04 -16.26 9.45
N LYS A 94 29.51 -15.13 9.96
CA LYS A 94 30.33 -13.96 10.31
C LYS A 94 31.39 -14.27 11.36
N ASN A 95 31.08 -15.13 12.32
CA ASN A 95 32.02 -15.52 13.38
C ASN A 95 33.14 -16.46 12.88
N LEU A 96 32.88 -17.26 11.85
CA LEU A 96 33.84 -18.23 11.29
C LEU A 96 34.53 -17.74 10.01
N TYR A 97 34.14 -16.57 9.49
CA TYR A 97 34.69 -16.00 8.27
C TYR A 97 36.12 -15.49 8.49
N ASN A 98 37.07 -16.03 7.73
CA ASN A 98 38.50 -15.69 7.86
C ASN A 98 38.99 -14.59 6.90
N GLY A 99 38.07 -13.93 6.18
CA GLY A 99 38.39 -12.91 5.17
C GLY A 99 38.17 -13.37 3.73
N ASN A 100 38.35 -14.67 3.44
CA ASN A 100 38.19 -15.24 2.09
C ASN A 100 37.13 -16.34 2.00
N GLY A 101 36.60 -16.82 3.13
CA GLY A 101 35.59 -17.87 3.20
C GLY A 101 35.61 -18.56 4.57
N VAL A 102 34.88 -19.67 4.69
CA VAL A 102 34.99 -20.56 5.84
C VAL A 102 35.87 -21.75 5.48
N ASP A 103 36.91 -22.01 6.27
CA ASP A 103 37.87 -23.09 6.03
C ASP A 103 37.40 -24.44 6.58
N LEU A 104 37.98 -25.52 6.07
CA LEU A 104 37.66 -26.89 6.50
C LEU A 104 37.82 -27.10 8.02
N SER A 105 38.79 -26.44 8.66
CA SER A 105 39.00 -26.54 10.11
C SER A 105 37.80 -26.01 10.90
N SER A 106 37.18 -24.92 10.43
CA SER A 106 35.98 -24.34 11.02
C SER A 106 34.74 -25.21 10.79
N LEU A 107 34.64 -25.88 9.64
CA LEU A 107 33.55 -26.84 9.39
C LEU A 107 33.65 -28.06 10.31
N HIS A 108 34.86 -28.59 10.53
CA HIS A 108 35.06 -29.68 11.49
C HIS A 108 34.69 -29.28 12.92
N LYS A 109 34.92 -28.02 13.32
CA LYS A 109 34.45 -27.50 14.62
C LYS A 109 32.92 -27.50 14.70
N VAL A 110 32.23 -27.06 13.66
CA VAL A 110 30.75 -27.07 13.60
C VAL A 110 30.20 -28.50 13.62
N ILE A 111 30.83 -29.45 12.92
CA ILE A 111 30.46 -30.88 12.98
C ILE A 111 30.68 -31.44 14.39
N SER A 112 31.78 -31.09 15.06
CA SER A 112 32.04 -31.55 16.42
C SER A 112 31.05 -30.96 17.44
N ALA A 113 30.61 -29.72 17.23
CA ALA A 113 29.63 -29.05 18.09
C ALA A 113 28.18 -29.46 17.80
N SER A 114 27.89 -30.08 16.65
CA SER A 114 26.54 -30.49 16.27
C SER A 114 26.14 -31.88 16.76
N GLY A 115 27.07 -32.64 17.35
CA GLY A 115 26.79 -33.97 17.89
C GLY A 115 26.43 -35.04 16.85
N ILE A 116 26.66 -34.77 15.55
CA ILE A 116 26.43 -35.76 14.48
C ILE A 116 27.59 -36.76 14.40
N SER A 117 27.32 -37.97 13.89
CA SER A 117 28.36 -39.01 13.78
C SER A 117 29.47 -38.62 12.79
N ASN A 118 30.70 -39.08 13.05
CA ASN A 118 31.86 -38.81 12.15
C ASN A 118 31.63 -39.31 10.71
N THR A 119 30.84 -40.38 10.52
CA THR A 119 30.49 -40.90 9.21
C THR A 119 29.53 -39.97 8.45
N GLN A 120 28.51 -39.43 9.12
CA GLN A 120 27.61 -38.42 8.55
C GLN A 120 28.34 -37.11 8.25
N GLY A 121 29.23 -36.67 9.15
CA GLY A 121 30.07 -35.49 8.94
C GLY A 121 30.92 -35.62 7.68
N GLN A 122 31.55 -36.78 7.45
CA GLN A 122 32.34 -37.02 6.24
C GLN A 122 31.48 -37.10 4.97
N GLN A 123 30.26 -37.64 5.05
CA GLN A 123 29.30 -37.63 3.93
C GLN A 123 28.89 -36.21 3.53
N ILE A 124 28.60 -35.34 4.51
CA ILE A 124 28.26 -33.93 4.27
C ILE A 124 29.41 -33.19 3.61
N LEU A 125 30.64 -33.36 4.12
CA LEU A 125 31.84 -32.72 3.54
C LEU A 125 32.10 -33.19 2.10
N ASN A 126 31.84 -34.47 1.79
CA ASN A 126 31.98 -34.99 0.43
C ASN A 126 30.91 -34.43 -0.55
N LEU A 127 29.71 -34.09 -0.06
CA LEU A 127 28.60 -33.54 -0.85
C LEU A 127 28.80 -32.07 -1.22
N ILE A 128 29.47 -31.29 -0.38
CA ILE A 128 29.69 -29.84 -0.57
C ILE A 128 30.93 -29.57 -1.44
N GLY A 129 31.66 -30.62 -1.82
CA GLY A 129 32.72 -30.58 -2.82
C GLY A 129 34.13 -30.36 -2.26
N LYS A 130 35.14 -30.61 -3.10
CA LYS A 130 36.59 -30.58 -2.78
C LYS A 130 37.16 -29.18 -2.51
N ALA A 131 36.32 -28.17 -2.29
CA ALA A 131 36.76 -26.80 -2.10
C ALA A 131 37.42 -26.63 -0.73
N GLN A 132 38.59 -25.98 -0.69
CA GLN A 132 39.32 -25.72 0.55
C GLN A 132 38.70 -24.58 1.40
N LEU A 133 37.83 -23.77 0.78
CA LEU A 133 37.13 -22.62 1.37
C LEU A 133 35.70 -22.56 0.83
N LEU A 134 34.72 -22.39 1.72
CA LEU A 134 33.30 -22.26 1.38
C LEU A 134 32.90 -20.79 1.30
N SER A 135 32.14 -20.45 0.26
CA SER A 135 31.39 -19.20 0.15
C SER A 135 30.20 -19.17 1.12
N GLU A 136 29.64 -17.98 1.34
CA GLU A 136 28.47 -17.77 2.22
C GLU A 136 27.30 -18.71 1.90
N ARG A 137 27.00 -18.90 0.61
CA ARG A 137 25.89 -19.74 0.17
C ARG A 137 26.15 -21.23 0.40
N GLU A 138 27.38 -21.67 0.14
CA GLU A 138 27.81 -23.05 0.38
C GLU A 138 27.82 -23.36 1.88
N PHE A 139 28.18 -22.39 2.71
CA PHE A 139 28.12 -22.53 4.17
C PHE A 139 26.69 -22.63 4.70
N TYR A 140 25.72 -21.95 4.10
CA TYR A 140 24.32 -22.13 4.45
C TYR A 140 23.78 -23.50 4.03
N GLY A 141 24.14 -23.98 2.84
CA GLY A 141 23.87 -25.35 2.43
C GLY A 141 24.48 -26.38 3.40
N PHE A 142 25.70 -26.12 3.87
CA PHE A 142 26.35 -26.93 4.90
C PHE A 142 25.53 -27.01 6.21
N LEU A 143 25.03 -25.89 6.73
CA LEU A 143 24.23 -25.87 7.95
C LEU A 143 22.88 -26.60 7.80
N VAL A 144 22.26 -26.52 6.61
CA VAL A 144 21.05 -27.30 6.30
C VAL A 144 21.36 -28.80 6.30
N CYS A 145 22.47 -29.22 5.69
CA CYS A 145 22.89 -30.62 5.74
C CYS A 145 23.14 -31.12 7.17
N VAL A 146 23.74 -30.29 8.02
CA VAL A 146 23.94 -30.61 9.45
C VAL A 146 22.60 -30.75 10.18
N ALA A 147 21.66 -29.85 9.94
CA ALA A 147 20.34 -29.91 10.55
C ALA A 147 19.51 -31.12 10.06
N LEU A 148 19.61 -31.49 8.79
CA LEU A 148 18.99 -32.71 8.24
C LEU A 148 19.59 -33.98 8.85
N ALA A 149 20.91 -34.02 9.03
CA ALA A 149 21.60 -35.12 9.69
C ALA A 149 21.14 -35.32 11.14
N GLN A 150 20.92 -34.23 11.88
CA GLN A 150 20.39 -34.26 13.25
C GLN A 150 18.94 -34.75 13.33
N ARG A 151 18.17 -34.58 12.26
CA ARG A 151 16.78 -35.05 12.15
C ARG A 151 16.65 -36.48 11.65
N HIS A 152 17.78 -37.16 11.38
CA HIS A 152 17.82 -38.47 10.75
C HIS A 152 17.12 -38.54 9.38
N GLU A 153 17.12 -37.42 8.63
CA GLU A 153 16.59 -37.34 7.27
C GLU A 153 17.70 -37.57 6.22
N ASP A 154 17.35 -38.08 5.04
CA ASP A 154 18.32 -38.36 3.98
C ASP A 154 18.97 -37.08 3.46
N ILE A 155 20.31 -37.05 3.39
CA ILE A 155 21.10 -35.89 2.95
C ILE A 155 21.34 -35.99 1.44
N THR A 156 20.42 -35.45 0.65
CA THR A 156 20.46 -35.46 -0.82
C THR A 156 20.17 -34.07 -1.37
N VAL A 157 20.55 -33.80 -2.63
CA VAL A 157 20.26 -32.49 -3.27
C VAL A 157 18.75 -32.20 -3.28
N VAL A 158 17.91 -33.24 -3.40
CA VAL A 158 16.44 -33.12 -3.39
C VAL A 158 15.92 -32.69 -2.02
N SER A 159 16.42 -33.26 -0.92
CA SER A 159 16.01 -32.87 0.43
C SER A 159 16.54 -31.48 0.83
N ILE A 160 17.74 -31.12 0.38
CA ILE A 160 18.29 -29.77 0.58
C ILE A 160 17.46 -28.73 -0.19
N ASN A 161 17.08 -29.00 -1.44
CA ASN A 161 16.23 -28.10 -2.23
C ASN A 161 14.79 -28.01 -1.67
N ALA A 162 14.28 -29.07 -1.06
CA ALA A 162 12.98 -29.04 -0.37
C ALA A 162 12.97 -28.08 0.84
N CYS A 163 14.13 -27.90 1.50
CA CYS A 163 14.30 -26.99 2.63
C CYS A 163 14.67 -25.55 2.23
N ARG A 164 14.72 -25.24 0.92
CA ARG A 164 15.20 -23.94 0.40
C ARG A 164 14.42 -22.73 0.91
N PHE A 165 13.12 -22.91 1.19
CA PHE A 165 12.21 -21.83 1.60
C PHE A 165 11.95 -21.77 3.11
N ASP A 166 12.43 -22.75 3.87
CA ASP A 166 12.35 -22.82 5.33
C ASP A 166 13.53 -23.62 5.89
N PRO A 167 14.73 -23.02 6.00
CA PRO A 167 15.95 -23.74 6.36
C PRO A 167 15.91 -24.16 7.83
N PRO A 168 16.09 -25.46 8.16
CA PRO A 168 16.07 -25.93 9.54
C PRO A 168 17.30 -25.43 10.33
N VAL A 169 17.14 -25.05 11.60
CA VAL A 169 18.25 -24.56 12.43
C VAL A 169 18.98 -25.73 13.10
N PRO A 170 20.30 -25.92 12.88
CA PRO A 170 21.06 -26.98 13.55
C PRO A 170 21.29 -26.65 15.02
N ARG A 171 21.25 -27.67 15.88
CA ARG A 171 21.58 -27.56 17.31
C ARG A 171 23.09 -27.62 17.48
N LEU A 172 23.73 -26.55 17.92
CA LEU A 172 25.17 -26.54 18.20
C LEU A 172 25.40 -26.32 19.70
N ASP A 173 26.13 -27.23 20.33
CA ASP A 173 26.51 -27.13 21.74
C ASP A 173 27.75 -26.23 21.84
N ILE A 174 27.51 -24.92 21.78
CA ILE A 174 28.54 -23.89 21.91
C ILE A 174 28.20 -23.15 23.20
N ASN A 175 29.10 -23.24 24.20
CA ASN A 175 28.98 -22.68 25.55
C ASN A 175 28.00 -21.49 25.64
N GLN A 176 26.87 -21.76 26.28
CA GLN A 176 25.81 -20.80 26.62
C GLN A 176 26.28 -19.92 27.78
N GLU A 177 26.41 -18.62 27.55
CA GLU A 177 26.17 -17.59 28.57
C GLU A 177 25.40 -16.45 27.90
N GLU A 178 24.42 -15.92 28.64
CA GLU A 178 23.44 -14.86 28.32
C GLU A 178 22.13 -15.33 27.65
N SER A 179 21.33 -16.04 28.44
CA SER A 179 19.87 -15.87 28.47
C SER A 179 19.49 -15.07 29.72
N ASP A 180 18.36 -14.36 29.64
CA ASP A 180 17.55 -13.86 30.76
C ASP A 180 17.87 -12.45 31.31
N GLU A 181 17.63 -11.38 30.53
CA GLU A 181 17.46 -10.02 31.12
C GLU A 181 16.56 -9.02 30.34
N GLU A 182 15.79 -9.42 29.31
CA GLU A 182 15.00 -8.46 28.50
C GLU A 182 13.46 -8.50 28.69
N GLU A 183 12.91 -9.24 29.67
CA GLU A 183 11.45 -9.28 29.90
C GLU A 183 10.90 -8.39 31.04
N GLU A 184 11.71 -7.60 31.75
CA GLU A 184 11.23 -6.82 32.92
C GLU A 184 11.24 -5.27 32.79
N VAL A 185 11.42 -4.69 31.60
CA VAL A 185 11.51 -3.21 31.45
C VAL A 185 10.19 -2.54 31.02
N ILE A 186 9.11 -3.27 30.74
CA ILE A 186 7.88 -2.68 30.15
C ILE A 186 6.94 -2.00 31.17
N GLN A 187 7.16 -2.06 32.49
CA GLN A 187 6.17 -1.54 33.45
C GLN A 187 6.43 -0.18 34.12
N ASN A 188 7.59 0.48 33.97
CA ASN A 188 7.89 1.68 34.77
C ASN A 188 8.28 2.95 33.99
N GLN A 189 7.58 3.30 32.91
CA GLN A 189 7.68 4.65 32.29
C GLN A 189 6.34 5.30 31.95
N TYR A 190 5.38 5.23 32.88
CA TYR A 190 4.40 6.31 33.03
C TYR A 190 4.63 7.00 34.36
N ASN A 191 5.59 7.91 34.41
CA ASN A 191 5.49 9.13 35.22
C ASN A 191 6.60 10.15 34.90
N THR A 192 6.19 11.41 34.85
CA THR A 192 6.96 12.68 34.87
C THR A 192 7.56 13.26 33.59
N ASN A 193 6.82 14.22 33.02
CA ASN A 193 7.19 15.62 32.81
C ASN A 193 8.57 16.03 32.22
N THR A 194 8.47 16.62 31.02
CA THR A 194 9.07 17.91 30.57
C THR A 194 10.60 18.04 30.41
N GLN A 195 11.08 17.96 29.17
CA GLN A 195 11.79 19.00 28.37
C GLN A 195 12.67 18.33 27.28
N PRO A 196 12.88 18.96 26.10
CA PRO A 196 13.60 18.36 24.98
C PRO A 196 15.09 18.76 24.94
N SER A 197 15.99 17.78 24.98
CA SER A 197 17.40 17.91 24.61
C SER A 197 17.63 17.09 23.33
N THR A 198 17.72 17.73 22.17
CA THR A 198 18.98 18.03 21.45
C THR A 198 19.96 16.87 21.31
N GLY A 199 20.07 16.36 20.08
CA GLY A 199 21.34 15.93 19.50
C GLY A 199 21.74 14.46 19.66
N SER A 200 21.19 13.60 18.80
CA SER A 200 21.96 12.51 18.22
C SER A 200 21.36 12.13 16.86
N ASN A 201 22.18 12.28 15.82
CA ASN A 201 21.95 11.75 14.49
C ASN A 201 21.81 10.23 14.56
N GLU A 202 20.58 9.74 14.49
CA GLU A 202 20.26 8.35 14.15
C GLU A 202 19.51 8.38 12.81
N PRO A 203 20.07 7.81 11.74
CA PRO A 203 19.46 7.83 10.42
C PRO A 203 18.27 6.86 10.40
N TYR A 204 17.07 7.39 10.62
CA TYR A 204 15.78 6.82 10.19
C TYR A 204 15.82 5.29 10.01
N GLU A 205 15.92 4.57 11.12
CA GLU A 205 15.92 3.11 11.09
C GLU A 205 14.61 2.61 10.47
N THR A 206 14.82 1.69 9.52
CA THR A 206 13.87 0.79 8.88
C THR A 206 12.80 1.44 7.98
N PHE A 207 13.09 1.35 6.68
CA PHE A 207 12.12 1.12 5.61
C PHE A 207 10.86 0.43 6.13
N VAL A 208 9.70 0.95 5.72
CA VAL A 208 8.37 0.43 6.04
C VAL A 208 8.43 -1.10 6.09
N ASN A 209 7.99 -1.71 7.20
CA ASN A 209 7.86 -3.16 7.29
C ASN A 209 6.80 -3.58 6.25
N ILE A 210 7.26 -3.82 5.03
CA ILE A 210 6.46 -4.09 3.82
C ILE A 210 5.59 -5.34 4.06
N ASP A 211 6.08 -6.25 4.92
CA ASP A 211 5.44 -7.49 5.33
C ASP A 211 4.50 -7.34 6.52
N LYS A 212 4.43 -6.16 7.16
CA LYS A 212 3.52 -5.96 8.30
C LYS A 212 2.06 -6.11 7.81
N PRO A 213 1.28 -7.04 8.40
CA PRO A 213 -0.11 -7.21 8.03
C PRO A 213 -0.93 -5.96 8.35
N ASP A 214 -2.03 -5.77 7.62
CA ASP A 214 -3.00 -4.73 7.91
C ASP A 214 -3.53 -4.90 9.35
N SER A 215 -3.36 -3.88 10.18
CA SER A 215 -3.79 -3.90 11.58
C SER A 215 -5.21 -3.40 11.80
N VAL A 216 -5.80 -2.74 10.80
CA VAL A 216 -7.14 -2.18 10.88
C VAL A 216 -8.14 -2.97 10.05
N THR A 217 -9.26 -3.30 10.69
CA THR A 217 -10.44 -3.87 10.03
C THR A 217 -11.62 -2.92 10.13
N VAL A 218 -12.42 -2.87 9.07
CA VAL A 218 -13.64 -2.07 9.00
C VAL A 218 -14.82 -2.98 8.72
N GLN A 219 -15.87 -2.90 9.54
CA GLN A 219 -17.09 -3.67 9.38
C GLN A 219 -18.30 -2.73 9.31
N ILE A 220 -19.35 -3.15 8.60
CA ILE A 220 -20.62 -2.41 8.60
C ILE A 220 -21.33 -2.70 9.93
N ALA A 221 -21.75 -1.66 10.65
CA ALA A 221 -22.45 -1.84 11.92
C ALA A 221 -23.85 -2.45 11.67
N PRO A 222 -24.30 -3.42 12.49
CA PRO A 222 -25.57 -4.12 12.29
C PRO A 222 -26.80 -3.25 12.60
N GLU A 223 -26.65 -2.14 13.34
CA GLU A 223 -27.77 -1.29 13.76
C GLU A 223 -28.42 -0.53 12.59
N LYS A 224 -29.55 -1.07 12.11
CA LYS A 224 -30.58 -0.36 11.33
C LYS A 224 -31.80 0.00 12.21
N GLU A 225 -31.65 0.40 13.47
CA GLU A 225 -32.84 0.85 14.22
C GLU A 225 -33.43 2.11 13.54
N GLY A 226 -34.73 2.40 13.57
CA GLY A 226 -35.30 3.75 13.33
C GLY A 226 -35.60 4.22 11.89
N TYR A 227 -36.81 4.76 11.72
CA TYR A 227 -37.59 4.77 10.47
C TYR A 227 -37.27 5.86 9.43
N ILE A 228 -36.47 6.90 9.70
CA ILE A 228 -36.19 7.95 8.70
C ILE A 228 -34.77 8.54 8.87
N PHE A 229 -34.01 8.63 7.76
CA PHE A 229 -32.68 9.28 7.62
C PHE A 229 -31.49 8.76 8.44
N LYS A 230 -31.23 7.45 8.46
CA LYS A 230 -30.02 6.94 9.10
C LYS A 230 -28.80 6.84 8.19
N HIS A 231 -27.68 7.32 8.72
CA HIS A 231 -26.35 7.19 8.12
C HIS A 231 -25.77 5.82 8.48
N VAL A 232 -25.09 5.18 7.52
CA VAL A 232 -24.35 3.94 7.77
C VAL A 232 -23.17 4.23 8.70
N LYS A 233 -23.12 3.52 9.82
CA LYS A 233 -21.98 3.50 10.74
C LYS A 233 -21.09 2.29 10.43
N TYR A 234 -19.80 2.47 10.67
CA TYR A 234 -18.75 1.49 10.50
C TYR A 234 -18.09 1.23 11.85
N ILE A 235 -17.87 -0.04 12.16
CA ILE A 235 -17.06 -0.48 13.27
C ILE A 235 -15.62 -0.47 12.76
N VAL A 236 -14.80 0.41 13.29
CA VAL A 236 -13.36 0.49 12.99
C VAL A 236 -12.64 -0.14 14.16
N GLN A 237 -11.91 -1.23 13.89
CA GLN A 237 -11.13 -1.95 14.88
C GLN A 237 -9.65 -1.89 14.51
N ASN A 238 -8.82 -1.43 15.43
CA ASN A 238 -7.36 -1.45 15.30
C ASN A 238 -6.80 -2.51 16.25
N ASN A 239 -6.20 -3.55 15.68
CA ASN A 239 -5.69 -4.69 16.42
C ASN A 239 -4.38 -4.38 17.16
N ASP A 240 -3.56 -3.45 16.66
CA ASP A 240 -2.27 -3.09 17.28
C ASP A 240 -2.48 -2.45 18.66
N ILE A 241 -3.48 -1.56 18.76
CA ILE A 241 -3.82 -0.83 19.99
C ILE A 241 -5.10 -1.33 20.67
N LYS A 242 -5.64 -2.46 20.19
CA LYS A 242 -6.89 -3.08 20.68
C LYS A 242 -8.06 -2.10 20.81
N SER A 243 -8.17 -1.15 19.88
CA SER A 243 -9.24 -0.15 19.90
C SER A 243 -10.40 -0.56 18.99
N ARG A 244 -11.62 -0.18 19.37
CA ARG A 244 -12.84 -0.43 18.60
C ARG A 244 -13.79 0.75 18.75
N VAL A 245 -14.05 1.45 17.64
CA VAL A 245 -14.82 2.69 17.62
C VAL A 245 -15.87 2.69 16.51
N LEU A 246 -16.95 3.45 16.71
CA LEU A 246 -17.97 3.66 15.70
C LEU A 246 -17.70 4.97 14.93
N ARG A 247 -17.69 4.88 13.61
CA ARG A 247 -17.45 6.02 12.70
C ARG A 247 -18.45 6.02 11.57
N ARG A 248 -18.96 7.17 11.16
CA ARG A 248 -19.75 7.31 9.92
C ARG A 248 -18.85 7.78 8.79
N TYR A 249 -19.27 7.59 7.53
CA TYR A 249 -18.49 8.04 6.36
C TYR A 249 -18.04 9.52 6.45
N ASN A 250 -18.89 10.42 6.95
CA ASN A 250 -18.52 11.83 7.11
C ASN A 250 -17.37 12.07 8.11
N ASP A 251 -17.13 11.15 9.05
CA ASP A 251 -15.99 11.22 9.95
C ASP A 251 -14.69 10.90 9.19
N PHE A 252 -14.71 9.94 8.26
CA PHE A 252 -13.59 9.65 7.37
C PHE A 252 -13.32 10.83 6.43
N SER A 253 -14.36 11.41 5.80
CA SER A 253 -14.23 12.62 4.97
C SER A 253 -13.54 13.75 5.72
N TRP A 254 -13.95 13.99 6.96
CA TRP A 254 -13.32 15.00 7.80
C TRP A 254 -11.86 14.67 8.13
N LEU A 255 -11.55 13.41 8.45
CA LEU A 255 -10.17 12.99 8.73
C LEU A 255 -9.28 13.27 7.51
N ALA A 256 -9.71 12.82 6.34
CA ALA A 256 -8.96 13.00 5.10
C ALA A 256 -8.77 14.49 4.73
N GLU A 257 -9.82 15.32 4.89
CA GLU A 257 -9.74 16.77 4.70
C GLU A 257 -8.79 17.44 5.70
N THR A 258 -8.80 17.01 6.97
CA THR A 258 -7.96 17.56 8.03
C THR A 258 -6.49 17.23 7.78
N ILE A 259 -6.19 15.96 7.48
CA ILE A 259 -4.83 15.50 7.18
C ILE A 259 -4.30 16.15 5.89
N THR A 260 -5.12 16.29 4.84
CA THR A 260 -4.72 16.96 3.59
C THR A 260 -4.30 18.41 3.81
N ARG A 261 -4.97 19.14 4.72
CA ARG A 261 -4.60 20.51 5.07
C ARG A 261 -3.33 20.57 5.92
N ARG A 262 -3.20 19.67 6.89
CA ARG A 262 -2.05 19.58 7.81
C ARG A 262 -0.77 19.12 7.11
N TYR A 263 -0.89 18.36 6.01
CA TYR A 263 0.22 17.74 5.30
C TYR A 263 0.12 17.95 3.77
N PRO A 264 0.26 19.21 3.29
CA PRO A 264 0.05 19.54 1.88
C PRO A 264 1.11 18.91 0.94
N SER A 265 2.27 18.54 1.47
CA SER A 265 3.40 17.96 0.73
C SER A 265 3.60 16.45 0.91
N ARG A 266 2.64 15.76 1.53
CA ARG A 266 2.68 14.31 1.79
C ARG A 266 1.66 13.57 0.93
N MET A 267 1.91 12.30 0.60
CA MET A 267 0.94 11.46 -0.09
C MET A 267 -0.22 11.11 0.84
N ILE A 268 -1.44 11.52 0.48
CA ILE A 268 -2.64 11.26 1.29
C ILE A 268 -3.52 10.24 0.57
N PRO A 269 -3.91 9.14 1.22
CA PRO A 269 -4.77 8.13 0.60
C PRO A 269 -6.16 8.69 0.27
N ASN A 270 -6.71 8.22 -0.84
CA ASN A 270 -7.99 8.67 -1.35
C ASN A 270 -9.18 7.95 -0.71
N LEU A 271 -10.28 8.69 -0.55
CA LEU A 271 -11.56 8.15 -0.09
C LEU A 271 -12.44 7.77 -1.28
N PRO A 272 -13.31 6.74 -1.13
CA PRO A 272 -14.39 6.51 -2.09
C PRO A 272 -15.36 7.70 -2.06
N PRO A 273 -15.99 8.08 -3.18
CA PRO A 273 -16.86 9.25 -3.25
C PRO A 273 -18.13 9.10 -2.40
N LYS A 274 -18.73 10.25 -2.07
CA LYS A 274 -19.89 10.33 -1.15
C LYS A 274 -21.14 9.64 -1.72
N ASN A 275 -21.30 9.67 -3.04
CA ASN A 275 -22.43 9.07 -3.76
C ASN A 275 -21.89 8.23 -4.93
N LEU A 276 -21.78 6.91 -4.78
CA LEU A 276 -21.81 6.00 -5.93
C LEU A 276 -23.24 5.47 -5.99
N GLY A 277 -23.87 5.53 -7.15
CA GLY A 277 -25.32 5.32 -7.33
C GLY A 277 -25.91 4.16 -6.49
N GLY A 278 -26.83 4.51 -5.59
CA GLY A 278 -27.66 3.55 -4.85
C GLY A 278 -27.05 3.00 -3.55
N ARG A 279 -27.85 2.92 -2.48
CA ARG A 279 -27.49 2.21 -1.22
C ARG A 279 -27.68 0.70 -1.38
N THR A 280 -27.04 0.08 -2.36
CA THR A 280 -27.04 -1.39 -2.49
C THR A 280 -26.03 -2.01 -1.52
N ASP A 281 -26.24 -3.25 -1.12
CA ASP A 281 -25.29 -3.96 -0.25
C ASP A 281 -23.91 -4.10 -0.90
N ALA A 282 -23.86 -4.29 -2.23
CA ALA A 282 -22.62 -4.33 -3.00
C ALA A 282 -21.85 -3.00 -2.94
N PHE A 283 -22.56 -1.87 -3.04
CA PHE A 283 -21.95 -0.54 -2.87
C PHE A 283 -21.41 -0.33 -1.46
N LEU A 284 -22.18 -0.70 -0.43
CA LEU A 284 -21.73 -0.56 0.96
C LEU A 284 -20.49 -1.40 1.25
N GLU A 285 -20.40 -2.60 0.66
CA GLU A 285 -19.24 -3.47 0.79
C GLU A 285 -18.01 -2.92 0.03
N LYS A 286 -18.18 -2.44 -1.21
CA LYS A 286 -17.11 -1.76 -1.98
C LYS A 286 -16.54 -0.57 -1.20
N ARG A 287 -17.43 0.23 -0.61
CA ARG A 287 -17.06 1.34 0.27
C ARG A 287 -16.36 0.87 1.54
N ARG A 288 -16.86 -0.16 2.23
CA ARG A 288 -16.24 -0.70 3.45
C ARG A 288 -14.79 -1.12 3.19
N LYS A 289 -14.54 -1.86 2.10
CA LYS A 289 -13.18 -2.26 1.67
C LYS A 289 -12.29 -1.04 1.40
N ALA A 290 -12.81 -0.05 0.67
CA ALA A 290 -12.09 1.20 0.39
C ALA A 290 -11.70 1.97 1.66
N LEU A 291 -12.62 2.09 2.62
CA LEU A 291 -12.35 2.73 3.92
C LEU A 291 -11.28 1.96 4.71
N SER A 292 -11.29 0.63 4.64
CA SER A 292 -10.25 -0.22 5.25
C SER A 292 -8.87 0.05 4.63
N ARG A 293 -8.77 0.11 3.30
CA ARG A 293 -7.50 0.43 2.61
C ARG A 293 -7.02 1.83 2.94
N PHE A 294 -7.92 2.82 2.98
CA PHE A 294 -7.59 4.20 3.38
C PHE A 294 -6.95 4.27 4.78
N LEU A 295 -7.57 3.63 5.78
CA LEU A 295 -7.05 3.64 7.15
C LEU A 295 -5.71 2.91 7.28
N ASN A 296 -5.56 1.74 6.66
CA ASN A 296 -4.29 1.01 6.68
C ASN A 296 -3.19 1.78 5.93
N ALA A 297 -3.52 2.51 4.86
CA ALA A 297 -2.55 3.37 4.18
C ALA A 297 -2.07 4.53 5.06
N LEU A 298 -2.96 5.15 5.85
CA LEU A 298 -2.58 6.18 6.82
C LEU A 298 -1.61 5.63 7.89
N LEU A 299 -1.92 4.46 8.46
CA LEU A 299 -1.08 3.85 9.49
C LEU A 299 0.26 3.32 8.97
N ARG A 300 0.34 3.00 7.67
CA ARG A 300 1.58 2.57 7.02
C ARG A 300 2.50 3.75 6.71
N HIS A 301 1.95 4.93 6.47
CA HIS A 301 2.75 6.11 6.19
C HIS A 301 3.53 6.54 7.45
N PRO A 302 4.88 6.69 7.38
CA PRO A 302 5.73 6.89 8.55
C PRO A 302 5.41 8.15 9.36
N ILE A 303 5.00 9.21 8.67
CA ILE A 303 4.64 10.49 9.30
C ILE A 303 3.16 10.54 9.70
N LEU A 304 2.23 10.20 8.79
CA LEU A 304 0.79 10.35 9.05
C LEU A 304 0.29 9.48 10.21
N ARG A 305 0.87 8.28 10.40
CA ARG A 305 0.49 7.37 11.49
C ARG A 305 0.66 7.99 12.89
N ASN A 306 1.59 8.94 13.01
CA ASN A 306 1.94 9.59 14.28
C ASN A 306 1.12 10.88 14.53
N ASP A 307 0.25 11.30 13.60
CA ASP A 307 -0.54 12.50 13.78
C ASP A 307 -1.63 12.29 14.85
N GLU A 308 -1.76 13.26 15.76
CA GLU A 308 -2.72 13.24 16.87
C GLU A 308 -4.17 12.98 16.40
N ILE A 309 -4.56 13.49 15.22
CA ILE A 309 -5.92 13.36 14.68
C ILE A 309 -6.16 11.95 14.18
N VAL A 310 -5.12 11.31 13.62
CA VAL A 310 -5.18 9.88 13.24
C VAL A 310 -5.35 9.04 14.51
N HIS A 311 -4.57 9.29 15.55
CA HIS A 311 -4.70 8.57 16.82
C HIS A 311 -6.10 8.72 17.44
N VAL A 312 -6.59 9.96 17.60
CA VAL A 312 -7.94 10.26 18.12
C VAL A 312 -9.03 9.56 17.29
N PHE A 313 -8.88 9.50 15.96
CA PHE A 313 -9.84 8.81 15.12
C PHE A 313 -9.99 7.33 15.50
N PHE A 314 -8.94 6.66 15.97
CA PHE A 314 -8.98 5.27 16.41
C PHE A 314 -9.32 5.07 17.89
N THR A 315 -9.10 6.07 18.75
CA THR A 315 -9.24 5.89 20.21
C THR A 315 -10.48 6.54 20.79
N GLU A 316 -11.04 7.60 20.17
CA GLU A 316 -12.16 8.35 20.75
C GLU A 316 -13.45 7.51 20.76
N PRO A 317 -13.96 7.09 21.94
CA PRO A 317 -15.10 6.19 22.02
C PRO A 317 -16.43 6.90 21.74
N SER A 318 -16.51 8.22 21.97
CA SER A 318 -17.71 9.01 21.73
C SER A 318 -17.93 9.31 20.24
N GLU A 319 -19.09 9.86 19.89
CA GLU A 319 -19.31 10.35 18.52
C GLU A 319 -18.32 11.48 18.22
N LEU A 320 -17.47 11.28 17.20
CA LEU A 320 -16.38 12.20 16.85
C LEU A 320 -16.85 13.65 16.61
N GLY A 321 -18.14 13.84 16.27
CA GLY A 321 -18.74 15.17 16.16
C GLY A 321 -18.77 15.97 17.46
N ALA A 322 -18.91 15.31 18.61
CA ALA A 322 -18.87 15.96 19.93
C ALA A 322 -17.43 16.38 20.28
N TRP A 323 -16.47 15.47 20.08
CA TRP A 323 -15.05 15.74 20.29
C TRP A 323 -14.56 16.94 19.47
N LYS A 324 -14.94 17.04 18.20
CA LYS A 324 -14.57 18.17 17.30
C LYS A 324 -15.03 19.54 17.78
N LYS A 325 -16.16 19.61 18.50
CA LYS A 325 -16.68 20.89 19.03
C LYS A 325 -15.85 21.39 20.21
N GLN A 326 -15.30 20.46 20.98
CA GLN A 326 -14.49 20.75 22.17
C GLN A 326 -13.01 20.92 21.80
N ASN A 327 -12.54 20.21 20.78
CA ASN A 327 -11.14 20.16 20.36
C ASN A 327 -11.05 20.53 18.86
N VAL A 328 -10.87 21.82 18.58
CA VAL A 328 -10.66 22.29 17.20
C VAL A 328 -9.20 22.03 16.83
N PRO A 329 -8.92 21.09 15.91
CA PRO A 329 -7.54 20.75 15.58
C PRO A 329 -6.87 21.88 14.81
N SER A 330 -5.57 22.11 15.07
CA SER A 330 -4.79 23.00 14.23
C SER A 330 -4.75 22.47 12.80
N LEU A 331 -5.13 23.33 11.85
CA LEU A 331 -5.06 23.06 10.41
C LEU A 331 -3.82 23.69 9.77
N GLU A 332 -2.88 24.12 10.60
CA GLU A 332 -1.64 24.74 10.15
C GLU A 332 -0.77 23.70 9.41
N ASP A 333 -0.07 24.18 8.38
CA ASP A 333 0.87 23.39 7.58
C ASP A 333 1.94 22.74 8.48
N GLU A 334 2.29 21.49 8.18
CA GLU A 334 3.36 20.71 8.83
C GLU A 334 4.62 21.54 9.08
N PHE A 335 5.06 22.34 8.10
CA PHE A 335 6.26 23.16 8.23
C PHE A 335 6.19 24.16 9.40
N PHE A 336 5.04 24.81 9.58
CA PHE A 336 4.88 25.78 10.68
C PHE A 336 4.59 25.09 12.01
N ARG A 337 3.81 24.00 12.00
CA ARG A 337 3.51 23.22 13.22
C ARG A 337 4.77 22.64 13.86
N LEU A 338 5.69 22.12 13.05
CA LEU A 338 6.94 21.52 13.53
C LEU A 338 8.01 22.56 13.88
N GLN A 339 7.77 23.86 13.63
CA GLN A 339 8.71 24.96 13.88
C GLN A 339 10.15 24.64 13.41
N ILE A 340 10.28 24.09 12.20
CA ILE A 340 11.54 23.53 11.72
C ILE A 340 12.61 24.62 11.68
N ARG A 341 13.62 24.49 12.55
CA ARG A 341 14.69 25.49 12.73
C ARG A 341 15.90 25.23 11.83
N GLU A 342 16.16 23.97 11.53
CA GLU A 342 17.39 23.53 10.87
C GLU A 342 17.36 23.71 9.35
N GLU A 343 18.43 24.30 8.85
CA GLU A 343 18.79 24.31 7.43
C GLU A 343 19.37 22.93 7.10
N SER A 344 18.53 22.05 6.57
CA SER A 344 18.99 20.83 5.91
C SER A 344 19.84 21.23 4.71
N ALA A 345 21.16 21.22 4.89
CA ALA A 345 22.16 21.47 3.87
C ALA A 345 21.88 20.63 2.60
N ASN A 346 22.04 21.29 1.45
CA ASN A 346 22.06 20.71 0.11
C ASN A 346 20.80 19.94 -0.32
N ALA A 347 19.72 20.68 -0.59
CA ALA A 347 18.75 20.25 -1.58
C ALA A 347 19.47 20.11 -2.94
N THR A 348 19.97 18.92 -3.23
CA THR A 348 20.59 18.54 -4.50
C THR A 348 19.77 19.04 -5.69
N GLN A 349 20.47 19.62 -6.66
CA GLN A 349 19.98 20.30 -7.87
C GLN A 349 19.16 19.41 -8.83
N ASP A 350 18.97 18.13 -8.51
CA ASP A 350 18.38 17.08 -9.37
C ASP A 350 16.99 16.59 -8.91
N TRP A 351 16.43 17.14 -7.84
CA TRP A 351 15.15 16.63 -7.30
C TRP A 351 13.94 16.95 -8.16
N GLU A 352 13.97 18.07 -8.88
CA GLU A 352 12.90 18.48 -9.80
C GLU A 352 12.84 17.54 -11.01
N GLU A 353 14.00 17.18 -11.57
CA GLU A 353 14.10 16.20 -12.66
C GLU A 353 13.61 14.82 -12.20
N ARG A 354 14.04 14.35 -11.01
CA ARG A 354 13.55 13.09 -10.45
C ARG A 354 12.05 13.09 -10.19
N PHE A 355 11.53 14.20 -9.68
CA PHE A 355 10.09 14.37 -9.44
C PHE A 355 9.30 14.35 -10.75
N GLU A 356 9.80 15.02 -11.79
CA GLU A 356 9.18 15.03 -13.11
C GLU A 356 9.15 13.63 -13.72
N LYS A 357 10.28 12.91 -13.70
CA LYS A 357 10.35 11.50 -14.14
C LYS A 357 9.39 10.61 -13.36
N ALA A 358 9.33 10.77 -12.03
CA ALA A 358 8.40 10.03 -11.18
C ALA A 358 6.94 10.34 -11.53
N THR A 359 6.61 11.60 -11.83
CA THR A 359 5.27 12.03 -12.22
C THR A 359 4.86 11.39 -13.55
N GLN A 360 5.70 11.50 -14.58
CA GLN A 360 5.45 10.91 -15.90
C GLN A 360 5.27 9.38 -15.83
N ARG A 361 6.16 8.70 -15.09
CA ARG A 361 6.03 7.26 -14.86
C ARG A 361 4.74 6.92 -14.11
N ASN A 362 4.35 7.72 -13.12
CA ASN A 362 3.16 7.46 -12.31
C ASN A 362 1.86 7.61 -13.12
N GLU A 363 1.78 8.52 -14.09
CA GLU A 363 0.63 8.63 -14.99
C GLU A 363 0.36 7.32 -15.75
N VAL A 364 1.43 6.68 -16.23
CA VAL A 364 1.33 5.36 -16.87
C VAL A 364 0.96 4.29 -15.83
N ALA A 365 1.62 4.29 -14.66
CA ALA A 365 1.39 3.31 -13.61
C ALA A 365 -0.08 3.30 -13.13
N VAL A 366 -0.71 4.46 -12.93
CA VAL A 366 -2.13 4.55 -12.54
C VAL A 366 -3.02 3.84 -13.55
N LYS A 367 -2.83 4.08 -14.85
CA LYS A 367 -3.62 3.45 -15.92
C LYS A 367 -3.37 1.95 -15.96
N THR A 368 -2.10 1.53 -15.91
CA THR A 368 -1.73 0.12 -15.94
C THR A 368 -2.28 -0.65 -14.75
N TYR A 369 -2.14 -0.16 -13.52
CA TYR A 369 -2.69 -0.82 -12.34
C TYR A 369 -4.22 -0.85 -12.33
N THR A 370 -4.87 0.17 -12.90
CA THR A 370 -6.33 0.18 -13.08
C THR A 370 -6.76 -0.94 -14.03
N GLU A 371 -6.12 -1.08 -15.18
CA GLU A 371 -6.37 -2.18 -16.11
C GLU A 371 -6.10 -3.56 -15.48
N MET A 372 -5.04 -3.69 -14.69
CA MET A 372 -4.75 -4.93 -13.95
C MET A 372 -5.86 -5.27 -12.95
N CYS A 373 -6.39 -4.29 -12.21
CA CYS A 373 -7.52 -4.48 -11.31
C CYS A 373 -8.76 -4.97 -12.08
N LEU A 374 -9.07 -4.34 -13.21
CA LEU A 374 -10.21 -4.71 -14.06
C LEU A 374 -10.05 -6.12 -14.63
N ALA A 375 -8.87 -6.47 -15.12
CA ALA A 375 -8.58 -7.80 -15.63
C ALA A 375 -8.75 -8.87 -14.53
N MET A 376 -8.22 -8.62 -13.33
CA MET A 376 -8.33 -9.52 -12.18
C MET A 376 -9.79 -9.69 -11.73
N GLU A 377 -10.58 -8.60 -11.69
CA GLU A 377 -12.02 -8.68 -11.40
C GLU A 377 -12.78 -9.52 -12.44
N ARG A 378 -12.47 -9.34 -13.73
CA ARG A 378 -13.06 -10.16 -14.80
C ARG A 378 -12.67 -11.62 -14.67
N MET A 379 -11.42 -11.93 -14.33
CA MET A 379 -10.95 -13.30 -14.10
C MET A 379 -11.70 -13.97 -12.94
N ALA A 380 -11.76 -13.33 -11.77
CA ALA A 380 -12.48 -13.83 -10.61
C ALA A 380 -13.98 -14.01 -10.92
N LYS A 381 -14.58 -13.07 -11.66
CA LYS A 381 -15.99 -13.14 -12.06
C LYS A 381 -16.28 -14.30 -13.00
N ARG A 382 -15.36 -14.62 -13.92
CA ARG A 382 -15.49 -15.79 -14.80
C ARG A 382 -15.55 -17.09 -14.00
N GLN A 383 -14.71 -17.24 -12.97
CA GLN A 383 -14.77 -18.40 -12.08
C GLN A 383 -16.12 -18.50 -11.36
N THR A 384 -16.66 -17.38 -10.85
CA THR A 384 -18.02 -17.36 -10.25
C THR A 384 -19.09 -17.79 -11.26
N ASN A 385 -18.99 -17.34 -12.51
CA ASN A 385 -19.97 -17.69 -13.54
C ASN A 385 -19.85 -19.17 -13.94
N GLN A 386 -18.63 -19.68 -14.11
CA GLN A 386 -18.39 -21.10 -14.38
C GLN A 386 -18.91 -22.00 -13.24
N ALA A 387 -18.76 -21.56 -11.98
CA ALA A 387 -19.34 -22.25 -10.83
C ALA A 387 -20.88 -22.35 -10.93
N LYS A 388 -21.55 -21.28 -11.37
CA LYS A 388 -23.01 -21.31 -11.62
C LYS A 388 -23.39 -22.29 -12.73
N ASP A 389 -22.57 -22.39 -13.77
CA ASP A 389 -22.83 -23.32 -14.87
C ASP A 389 -22.63 -24.78 -14.43
N TYR A 390 -21.59 -25.08 -13.62
CA TYR A 390 -21.44 -26.40 -13.00
C TYR A 390 -22.61 -26.77 -12.09
N MET A 391 -23.13 -25.81 -11.32
CA MET A 391 -24.32 -26.02 -10.50
C MET A 391 -25.54 -26.39 -11.36
N ARG A 392 -25.78 -25.63 -12.44
CA ARG A 392 -26.91 -25.85 -13.35
C ARG A 392 -26.80 -27.21 -14.03
N TYR A 393 -25.62 -27.52 -14.58
CA TYR A 393 -25.38 -28.80 -15.24
C TYR A 393 -25.56 -29.98 -14.29
N GLY A 394 -25.00 -29.91 -13.08
CA GLY A 394 -25.18 -30.94 -12.06
C GLY A 394 -26.64 -31.12 -11.62
N THR A 395 -27.41 -30.02 -11.57
CA THR A 395 -28.86 -30.08 -11.29
C THR A 395 -29.60 -30.80 -12.43
N CYS A 396 -29.31 -30.47 -13.68
CA CYS A 396 -29.90 -31.14 -14.84
C CYS A 396 -29.57 -32.65 -14.87
N LEU A 397 -28.32 -33.03 -14.57
CA LEU A 397 -27.93 -34.44 -14.46
C LEU A 397 -28.70 -35.16 -13.35
N SER A 398 -28.88 -34.51 -12.19
CA SER A 398 -29.64 -35.09 -11.08
C SER A 398 -31.10 -35.30 -11.48
N SER A 399 -31.73 -34.31 -12.11
CA SER A 399 -33.10 -34.45 -12.61
C SER A 399 -33.22 -35.53 -13.71
N LEU A 400 -32.24 -35.67 -14.60
CA LEU A 400 -32.24 -36.73 -15.60
C LEU A 400 -32.10 -38.11 -14.94
N SER A 401 -31.21 -38.23 -13.96
CA SER A 401 -31.01 -39.47 -13.20
C SER A 401 -32.28 -39.92 -12.47
N GLU A 402 -33.12 -38.96 -12.02
CA GLU A 402 -34.42 -39.26 -11.42
C GLU A 402 -35.42 -39.84 -12.42
N LEU A 403 -35.41 -39.37 -13.68
CA LEU A 403 -36.26 -39.90 -14.75
C LEU A 403 -35.81 -41.30 -15.19
N GLU A 404 -34.49 -41.56 -15.17
CA GLU A 404 -33.88 -42.84 -15.53
C GLU A 404 -34.08 -43.94 -14.47
N ASN A 405 -34.77 -43.65 -13.36
CA ASN A 405 -35.15 -44.65 -12.36
C ASN A 405 -36.09 -45.75 -12.91
N PHE A 406 -36.72 -45.53 -14.06
CA PHE A 406 -37.59 -46.51 -14.71
C PHE A 406 -36.98 -46.99 -16.02
N CYS A 407 -37.05 -48.30 -16.28
CA CYS A 407 -36.57 -48.87 -17.53
C CYS A 407 -37.73 -49.22 -18.46
N TYR A 408 -37.68 -48.74 -19.71
CA TYR A 408 -38.74 -48.95 -20.71
C TYR A 408 -38.64 -50.28 -21.47
N SER A 409 -37.60 -51.10 -21.22
CA SER A 409 -37.39 -52.37 -21.91
C SER A 409 -37.17 -53.51 -20.92
N ASP A 410 -37.93 -54.59 -21.09
CA ASP A 410 -37.79 -55.83 -20.32
C ASP A 410 -36.44 -56.54 -20.57
N ALA A 411 -35.72 -56.17 -21.64
CA ALA A 411 -34.42 -56.73 -22.01
C ALA A 411 -33.22 -55.93 -21.47
N CYS A 412 -33.44 -54.97 -20.56
CA CYS A 412 -32.36 -54.09 -20.09
C CYS A 412 -31.33 -54.84 -19.22
N GLN A 413 -30.13 -55.02 -19.78
CA GLN A 413 -28.99 -55.68 -19.14
C GLN A 413 -28.23 -54.75 -18.17
N ARG A 414 -28.93 -54.07 -17.25
CA ARG A 414 -28.36 -53.21 -16.17
C ARG A 414 -27.68 -51.89 -16.59
N ARG A 415 -27.60 -51.56 -17.88
CA ARG A 415 -26.95 -50.31 -18.35
C ARG A 415 -27.63 -49.02 -17.86
N CYS A 416 -28.96 -48.99 -17.76
CA CYS A 416 -29.69 -47.83 -17.23
C CYS A 416 -29.32 -47.51 -15.78
N ARG A 417 -29.07 -48.53 -14.95
CA ARG A 417 -28.61 -48.33 -13.57
C ARG A 417 -27.22 -47.68 -13.54
N GLN A 418 -26.34 -48.07 -14.45
CA GLN A 418 -24.99 -47.50 -14.55
C GLN A 418 -25.05 -46.03 -14.98
N VAL A 419 -25.83 -45.70 -16.03
CA VAL A 419 -26.00 -44.31 -16.48
C VAL A 419 -26.53 -43.41 -15.36
N ARG A 420 -27.49 -43.90 -14.57
CA ARG A 420 -27.99 -43.17 -13.39
C ARG A 420 -26.88 -42.94 -12.36
N LEU A 421 -26.15 -43.98 -11.98
CA LEU A 421 -25.08 -43.89 -10.98
C LEU A 421 -23.95 -42.97 -11.45
N ASP A 422 -23.56 -43.06 -12.71
CA ASP A 422 -22.53 -42.21 -13.31
C ASP A 422 -23.00 -40.76 -13.37
N SER A 423 -24.26 -40.51 -13.74
CA SER A 423 -24.84 -39.15 -13.77
C SER A 423 -24.87 -38.51 -12.38
N GLU A 424 -25.28 -39.26 -11.36
CA GLU A 424 -25.22 -38.82 -9.95
C GLU A 424 -23.78 -38.54 -9.50
N LEU A 425 -22.84 -39.41 -9.90
CA LEU A 425 -21.43 -39.27 -9.58
C LEU A 425 -20.81 -38.02 -10.23
N VAL A 426 -21.10 -37.77 -11.50
CA VAL A 426 -20.66 -36.56 -12.23
C VAL A 426 -21.29 -35.31 -11.61
N ALA A 427 -22.59 -35.32 -11.30
CA ALA A 427 -23.26 -34.20 -10.64
C ALA A 427 -22.61 -33.86 -9.29
N LYS A 428 -22.24 -34.87 -8.49
CA LYS A 428 -21.53 -34.69 -7.22
C LYS A 428 -20.15 -34.05 -7.41
N HIS A 429 -19.39 -34.46 -8.43
CA HIS A 429 -18.06 -33.88 -8.69
C HIS A 429 -18.15 -32.48 -9.28
N LEU A 430 -19.14 -32.18 -10.12
CA LEU A 430 -19.44 -30.81 -10.55
C LEU A 430 -19.76 -29.90 -9.37
N GLN A 431 -20.48 -30.40 -8.36
CA GLN A 431 -20.74 -29.64 -7.14
C GLN A 431 -19.46 -29.39 -6.32
N LYS A 432 -18.54 -30.36 -6.23
CA LYS A 432 -17.20 -30.14 -5.62
C LYS A 432 -16.42 -29.07 -6.39
N ALA A 433 -16.36 -29.18 -7.72
CA ALA A 433 -15.68 -28.24 -8.60
C ALA A 433 -16.26 -26.81 -8.49
N ARG A 434 -17.60 -26.70 -8.39
CA ARG A 434 -18.28 -25.42 -8.12
C ARG A 434 -17.78 -24.76 -6.84
N VAL A 435 -17.73 -25.51 -5.73
CA VAL A 435 -17.27 -24.99 -4.44
C VAL A 435 -15.81 -24.54 -4.54
N GLN A 436 -14.95 -25.31 -5.20
CA GLN A 436 -13.56 -24.94 -5.42
C GLN A 436 -13.41 -23.64 -6.23
N LEU A 437 -14.16 -23.49 -7.33
CA LEU A 437 -14.17 -22.26 -8.14
C LEU A 437 -14.68 -21.05 -7.35
N GLN A 438 -15.72 -21.22 -6.53
CA GLN A 438 -16.26 -20.14 -5.70
C GLN A 438 -15.24 -19.71 -4.64
N ASN A 439 -14.63 -20.66 -3.93
CA ASN A 439 -13.61 -20.38 -2.94
C ASN A 439 -12.39 -19.67 -3.55
N SER A 440 -11.93 -20.13 -4.72
CA SER A 440 -10.84 -19.50 -5.47
C SER A 440 -11.17 -18.04 -5.83
N SER A 441 -12.37 -17.82 -6.36
CA SER A 441 -12.88 -16.48 -6.69
C SER A 441 -12.91 -15.56 -5.46
N ASP A 442 -13.44 -16.04 -4.34
CA ASP A 442 -13.56 -15.28 -3.09
C ASP A 442 -12.18 -14.94 -2.49
N VAL A 443 -11.22 -15.86 -2.57
CA VAL A 443 -9.82 -15.61 -2.19
C VAL A 443 -9.19 -14.54 -3.09
N ILE A 444 -9.36 -14.61 -4.41
CA ILE A 444 -8.85 -13.58 -5.34
C ILE A 444 -9.45 -12.20 -5.02
N TYR A 445 -10.76 -12.13 -4.75
CA TYR A 445 -11.46 -10.88 -4.41
C TYR A 445 -11.07 -10.28 -3.06
N SER A 446 -10.61 -11.10 -2.10
CA SER A 446 -10.27 -10.66 -0.74
C SER A 446 -8.77 -10.45 -0.54
N THR A 447 -7.93 -11.05 -1.39
CA THR A 447 -6.47 -10.96 -1.30
C THR A 447 -5.87 -10.21 -2.50
N THR A 448 -5.61 -10.91 -3.61
CA THR A 448 -4.88 -10.38 -4.79
C THR A 448 -5.47 -9.08 -5.32
N LEU A 449 -6.79 -9.02 -5.48
CA LEU A 449 -7.43 -7.82 -6.00
C LEU A 449 -7.32 -6.63 -5.04
N GLU A 450 -7.45 -6.87 -3.73
CA GLU A 450 -7.31 -5.81 -2.72
C GLU A 450 -5.86 -5.29 -2.65
N GLN A 451 -4.88 -6.18 -2.85
CA GLN A 451 -3.47 -5.82 -2.95
C GLN A 451 -3.18 -5.00 -4.23
N LEU A 452 -3.77 -5.37 -5.38
CA LEU A 452 -3.66 -4.58 -6.61
C LEU A 452 -4.30 -3.20 -6.45
N LYS A 453 -5.49 -3.14 -5.83
CA LYS A 453 -6.15 -1.87 -5.52
C LYS A 453 -5.32 -1.02 -4.57
N ARG A 454 -4.66 -1.61 -3.57
CA ARG A 454 -3.71 -0.88 -2.70
C ARG A 454 -2.59 -0.23 -3.50
N GLN A 455 -1.98 -0.94 -4.45
CA GLN A 455 -0.92 -0.39 -5.32
C GLN A 455 -1.44 0.75 -6.21
N ARG A 456 -2.60 0.54 -6.85
CA ARG A 456 -3.28 1.59 -7.61
C ARG A 456 -3.58 2.83 -6.76
N ASP A 457 -4.15 2.62 -5.56
CA ASP A 457 -4.54 3.69 -4.64
C ASP A 457 -3.31 4.48 -4.13
N LEU A 458 -2.14 3.83 -3.99
CA LEU A 458 -0.86 4.48 -3.72
C LEU A 458 -0.42 5.40 -4.88
N CYS A 459 -0.45 4.90 -6.12
CA CYS A 459 -0.13 5.70 -7.31
C CYS A 459 -1.08 6.90 -7.46
N LEU A 460 -2.37 6.72 -7.15
CA LEU A 460 -3.35 7.81 -7.13
C LEU A 460 -3.01 8.85 -6.05
N SER A 461 -2.58 8.42 -4.87
CA SER A 461 -2.16 9.33 -3.78
C SER A 461 -0.95 10.19 -4.20
N PHE A 462 -0.05 9.63 -5.01
CA PHE A 462 1.08 10.36 -5.58
C PHE A 462 0.63 11.32 -6.70
N LYS A 463 -0.29 10.91 -7.58
CA LYS A 463 -0.90 11.79 -8.59
C LYS A 463 -1.50 13.04 -7.93
N ASP A 464 -2.22 12.87 -6.82
CA ASP A 464 -2.82 13.98 -6.09
C ASP A 464 -1.79 14.85 -5.37
N LEU A 465 -0.67 14.29 -4.91
CA LEU A 465 0.46 15.08 -4.43
C LEU A 465 1.04 15.96 -5.54
N CYS A 466 1.20 15.41 -6.76
CA CYS A 466 1.69 16.18 -7.91
C CYS A 466 0.74 17.34 -8.27
N SER A 467 -0.57 17.08 -8.33
CA SER A 467 -1.57 18.13 -8.56
C SER A 467 -1.57 19.21 -7.48
N ARG A 468 -1.38 18.82 -6.21
CA ARG A 468 -1.25 19.77 -5.09
C ARG A 468 0.03 20.59 -5.18
N LYS A 469 1.18 19.99 -5.50
CA LYS A 469 2.45 20.70 -5.70
C LYS A 469 2.25 21.85 -6.69
N ASN A 470 1.69 21.57 -7.86
CA ASN A 470 1.48 22.58 -8.91
C ASN A 470 0.59 23.75 -8.46
N ARG A 471 -0.38 23.50 -7.56
CA ARG A 471 -1.28 24.54 -7.04
C ARG A 471 -0.68 25.36 -5.89
N TYR A 472 0.07 24.72 -4.99
CA TYR A 472 0.58 25.34 -3.76
C TYR A 472 1.97 25.95 -3.90
N TRP A 473 2.73 25.61 -4.95
CA TRP A 473 4.07 26.15 -5.22
C TRP A 473 4.08 27.47 -5.99
N GLY A 474 3.02 28.27 -5.87
CA GLY A 474 2.84 29.49 -6.65
C GLY A 474 3.94 30.54 -6.45
N ASN A 475 3.80 31.63 -7.21
CA ASN A 475 4.78 32.70 -7.37
C ASN A 475 4.97 33.59 -6.13
N MET A 476 4.54 33.17 -4.93
CA MET A 476 4.61 34.01 -3.73
C MET A 476 6.04 34.50 -3.45
N LEU A 477 7.04 33.61 -3.60
CA LEU A 477 8.44 34.02 -3.46
C LEU A 477 8.83 35.09 -4.48
N GLU A 478 8.45 34.91 -5.75
CA GLU A 478 8.75 35.88 -6.82
C GLU A 478 8.03 37.22 -6.60
N VAL A 479 6.80 37.18 -6.10
CA VAL A 479 6.02 38.38 -5.76
C VAL A 479 6.69 39.14 -4.61
N LEU A 480 7.12 38.42 -3.56
CA LEU A 480 7.82 39.01 -2.43
C LEU A 480 9.17 39.61 -2.87
N GLU A 481 9.95 38.89 -3.68
CA GLU A 481 11.24 39.37 -4.20
C GLU A 481 11.08 40.61 -5.08
N LYS A 482 10.08 40.64 -5.98
CA LYS A 482 9.75 41.83 -6.79
C LYS A 482 9.32 43.02 -5.93
N ARG A 483 8.53 42.78 -4.88
CA ARG A 483 8.08 43.81 -3.93
C ARG A 483 9.25 44.39 -3.14
N VAL A 484 10.14 43.54 -2.61
CA VAL A 484 11.37 43.96 -1.92
C VAL A 484 12.24 44.79 -2.84
N ASN A 485 12.48 44.34 -4.08
CA ASN A 485 13.28 45.10 -5.04
C ASN A 485 12.69 46.49 -5.31
N SER A 486 11.38 46.55 -5.58
CA SER A 486 10.67 47.81 -5.86
C SER A 486 10.68 48.77 -4.66
N ASN A 487 10.43 48.26 -3.45
CA ASN A 487 10.43 49.06 -2.22
C ASN A 487 11.84 49.50 -1.82
N THR A 488 12.86 48.70 -2.09
CA THR A 488 14.28 49.05 -1.86
C THR A 488 14.69 50.20 -2.77
N ILE A 489 14.32 50.17 -4.05
CA ILE A 489 14.57 51.27 -5.00
C ILE A 489 13.91 52.57 -4.49
N LYS A 490 12.64 52.51 -4.08
CA LYS A 490 11.91 53.69 -3.54
C LYS A 490 12.51 54.22 -2.24
N ALA A 491 12.89 53.33 -1.32
CA ALA A 491 13.50 53.73 -0.05
C ALA A 491 14.85 54.42 -0.27
N ASN A 492 15.65 53.93 -1.22
CA ASN A 492 16.92 54.54 -1.58
C ASN A 492 16.74 55.88 -2.30
N GLN A 493 15.72 56.03 -3.16
CA GLN A 493 15.40 57.29 -3.84
C GLN A 493 14.96 58.38 -2.86
N ASN A 494 14.18 58.02 -1.83
CA ASN A 494 13.63 58.98 -0.86
C ASN A 494 14.59 59.25 0.32
N ARG A 495 15.72 58.56 0.39
CA ARG A 495 16.68 58.66 1.51
C ARG A 495 17.43 59.99 1.46
N GLY A 496 17.42 60.73 2.57
CA GLY A 496 18.11 62.02 2.67
C GLY A 496 17.37 63.20 2.03
N ILE A 497 16.15 62.99 1.51
CA ILE A 497 15.29 64.07 1.01
C ILE A 497 14.48 64.65 2.19
N PRO A 498 14.60 65.96 2.49
CA PRO A 498 13.84 66.61 3.57
C PRO A 498 12.32 66.43 3.38
N GLY A 499 11.62 66.00 4.44
CA GLY A 499 10.16 65.78 4.43
C GLY A 499 9.71 64.35 4.07
N MET A 500 10.60 63.51 3.55
CA MET A 500 10.29 62.11 3.17
C MET A 500 10.74 61.07 4.23
N GLU A 501 11.28 61.51 5.36
CA GLU A 501 11.85 60.65 6.42
C GLU A 501 10.82 59.65 6.98
N ASN A 502 9.58 60.09 7.19
CA ASN A 502 8.48 59.24 7.65
C ASN A 502 8.10 58.16 6.63
N GLU A 503 8.23 58.45 5.33
CA GLU A 503 7.95 57.47 4.26
C GLU A 503 9.07 56.43 4.17
N VAL A 504 10.34 56.86 4.26
CA VAL A 504 11.50 55.97 4.32
C VAL A 504 11.40 55.04 5.54
N GLN A 505 11.04 55.55 6.73
CA GLN A 505 10.85 54.70 7.91
C GLN A 505 9.75 53.65 7.73
N LYS A 506 8.63 54.01 7.09
CA LYS A 506 7.55 53.05 6.76
C LYS A 506 8.03 51.99 5.78
N LEU A 507 8.76 52.39 4.73
CA LEU A 507 9.33 51.45 3.76
C LEU A 507 10.35 50.50 4.42
N ASP A 508 11.19 51.00 5.34
CA ASP A 508 12.15 50.18 6.08
C ASP A 508 11.47 49.14 7.00
N VAL A 509 10.31 49.46 7.60
CA VAL A 509 9.50 48.48 8.34
C VAL A 509 8.93 47.41 7.40
N ILE A 510 8.35 47.82 6.27
CA ILE A 510 7.79 46.88 5.27
C ILE A 510 8.89 45.97 4.71
N LEU A 511 10.06 46.52 4.37
CA LEU A 511 11.20 45.76 3.86
C LEU A 511 11.68 44.72 4.87
N ARG A 512 11.72 45.05 6.17
CA ARG A 512 12.07 44.06 7.21
C ARG A 512 11.06 42.91 7.24
N GLN A 513 9.77 43.22 7.28
CA GLN A 513 8.70 42.20 7.28
C GLN A 513 8.73 41.33 6.02
N ASP A 514 8.97 41.94 4.86
CA ASP A 514 9.06 41.24 3.58
C ASP A 514 10.29 40.33 3.51
N ASN A 515 11.45 40.80 3.98
CA ASN A 515 12.67 40.00 4.03
C ASN A 515 12.51 38.81 4.99
N GLU A 516 11.89 39.00 6.16
CA GLU A 516 11.55 37.90 7.07
C GLU A 516 10.60 36.89 6.42
N ALA A 517 9.59 37.36 5.68
CA ALA A 517 8.67 36.51 4.94
C ALA A 517 9.39 35.72 3.82
N ILE A 518 10.33 36.34 3.09
CA ILE A 518 11.16 35.66 2.08
C ILE A 518 11.99 34.55 2.71
N ILE A 519 12.66 34.83 3.83
CA ILE A 519 13.46 33.82 4.54
C ILE A 519 12.58 32.65 4.95
N LYS A 520 11.41 32.93 5.54
CA LYS A 520 10.44 31.91 5.96
C LYS A 520 9.93 31.08 4.78
N GLU A 521 9.62 31.71 3.65
CA GLU A 521 9.13 31.01 2.46
C GLU A 521 10.22 30.17 1.78
N ARG A 522 11.48 30.64 1.76
CA ARG A 522 12.63 29.85 1.26
C ARG A 522 12.85 28.60 2.11
N LYS A 523 12.81 28.72 3.44
CA LYS A 523 12.89 27.57 4.35
C LYS A 523 11.73 26.60 4.13
N ARG A 524 10.51 27.12 3.94
CA ARG A 524 9.33 26.31 3.61
C ARG A 524 9.53 25.54 2.30
N ARG A 525 10.02 26.19 1.23
CA ARG A 525 10.31 25.52 -0.06
C ARG A 525 11.35 24.41 0.06
N GLN A 526 12.43 24.65 0.83
CA GLN A 526 13.44 23.62 1.09
C GLN A 526 12.86 22.42 1.85
N TYR A 527 12.04 22.68 2.87
CA TYR A 527 11.36 21.63 3.62
C TYR A 527 10.44 20.82 2.71
N ILE A 528 9.64 21.48 1.87
CA ILE A 528 8.75 20.77 0.96
C ILE A 528 9.55 19.95 -0.05
N ALA A 529 10.66 20.45 -0.58
CA ALA A 529 11.53 19.67 -1.48
C ALA A 529 12.08 18.42 -0.78
N LYS A 530 12.48 18.52 0.49
CA LYS A 530 12.86 17.37 1.32
C LYS A 530 11.69 16.40 1.50
N SER A 531 10.52 16.89 1.89
CA SER A 531 9.29 16.10 2.03
C SER A 531 8.99 15.32 0.75
N ILE A 532 9.02 15.96 -0.42
CA ILE A 532 8.75 15.29 -1.71
C ILE A 532 9.78 14.20 -2.00
N LYS A 533 11.07 14.41 -1.69
CA LYS A 533 12.09 13.36 -1.84
C LYS A 533 11.77 12.14 -0.98
N GLU A 534 11.34 12.37 0.25
CA GLU A 534 10.91 11.30 1.17
C GLU A 534 9.67 10.57 0.61
N GLU A 535 8.70 11.29 0.05
CA GLU A 535 7.52 10.69 -0.57
C GLU A 535 7.85 9.85 -1.81
N ILE A 536 8.79 10.29 -2.66
CA ILE A 536 9.25 9.50 -3.81
C ILE A 536 9.90 8.20 -3.34
N ARG A 537 10.73 8.27 -2.29
CA ARG A 537 11.33 7.08 -1.70
C ARG A 537 10.25 6.15 -1.11
N TYR A 538 9.29 6.71 -0.37
CA TYR A 538 8.16 5.95 0.17
C TYR A 538 7.36 5.25 -0.95
N LEU A 539 7.08 5.93 -2.06
CA LEU A 539 6.43 5.34 -3.23
C LEU A 539 7.23 4.13 -3.75
N GLN A 540 8.53 4.29 -3.96
CA GLN A 540 9.41 3.21 -4.45
C GLN A 540 9.47 2.03 -3.47
N ASP A 541 9.60 2.31 -2.19
CA ASP A 541 9.64 1.27 -1.15
C ASP A 541 8.31 0.49 -1.13
N GLN A 542 7.16 1.17 -1.27
CA GLN A 542 5.86 0.53 -1.28
C GLN A 542 5.57 -0.25 -2.57
N GLU A 543 6.18 0.13 -3.70
CA GLU A 543 6.06 -0.60 -4.96
C GLU A 543 6.76 -1.95 -4.93
N SER A 544 7.80 -2.12 -4.09
CA SER A 544 8.44 -3.42 -3.88
C SER A 544 7.47 -4.50 -3.39
N TYR A 545 6.36 -4.11 -2.74
CA TYR A 545 5.28 -5.01 -2.34
C TYR A 545 4.59 -5.71 -3.54
N ALA A 546 4.75 -5.18 -4.76
CA ALA A 546 4.27 -5.86 -5.96
C ALA A 546 4.87 -7.27 -6.12
N LEU A 547 6.10 -7.50 -5.65
CA LEU A 547 6.73 -8.82 -5.66
C LEU A 547 5.95 -9.84 -4.80
N ILE A 548 5.56 -9.42 -3.60
CA ILE A 548 4.76 -10.24 -2.67
C ILE A 548 3.38 -10.53 -3.27
N LEU A 549 2.77 -9.52 -3.90
CA LEU A 549 1.50 -9.67 -4.60
C LEU A 549 1.59 -10.73 -5.70
N HIS A 550 2.60 -10.66 -6.56
CA HIS A 550 2.80 -11.62 -7.64
C HIS A 550 3.02 -13.04 -7.11
N ARG A 551 3.83 -13.19 -6.05
CA ARG A 551 4.07 -14.49 -5.38
C ARG A 551 2.79 -15.07 -4.78
N ASN A 552 2.00 -14.26 -4.08
CA ASN A 552 0.74 -14.71 -3.48
C ASN A 552 -0.25 -15.16 -4.56
N PHE A 553 -0.38 -14.38 -5.64
CA PHE A 553 -1.27 -14.71 -6.75
C PHE A 553 -0.90 -16.05 -7.40
N THR A 554 0.39 -16.27 -7.69
CA THR A 554 0.83 -17.52 -8.32
C THR A 554 0.61 -18.73 -7.41
N GLN A 555 0.86 -18.59 -6.10
CA GLN A 555 0.59 -19.64 -5.12
C GLN A 555 -0.91 -19.97 -5.02
N ILE A 556 -1.77 -18.95 -4.94
CA ILE A 556 -3.23 -19.12 -4.89
C ILE A 556 -3.71 -19.84 -6.16
N GLN A 557 -3.22 -19.43 -7.33
CA GLN A 557 -3.62 -20.05 -8.59
C GLN A 557 -3.13 -21.49 -8.68
N ALA A 558 -1.86 -21.77 -8.38
CA ALA A 558 -1.29 -23.11 -8.44
C ALA A 558 -2.03 -24.09 -7.51
N GLN A 559 -2.33 -23.66 -6.27
CA GLN A 559 -3.10 -24.46 -5.32
C GLN A 559 -4.53 -24.70 -5.83
N SER A 560 -5.16 -23.67 -6.42
CA SER A 560 -6.50 -23.79 -6.97
C SER A 560 -6.57 -24.81 -8.11
N GLU A 561 -5.60 -24.78 -9.04
CA GLU A 561 -5.54 -25.72 -10.16
C GLU A 561 -5.24 -27.15 -9.69
N LYS A 562 -4.36 -27.31 -8.69
CA LYS A 562 -4.09 -28.62 -8.07
C LYS A 562 -5.36 -29.24 -7.49
N ASN A 563 -6.13 -28.48 -6.71
CA ASN A 563 -7.39 -28.97 -6.15
C ASN A 563 -8.40 -29.34 -7.25
N MET A 564 -8.47 -28.56 -8.33
CA MET A 564 -9.33 -28.86 -9.48
C MET A 564 -8.90 -30.16 -10.17
N TYR A 565 -7.60 -30.36 -10.39
CA TYR A 565 -7.05 -31.60 -10.93
C TYR A 565 -7.43 -32.81 -10.08
N GLU A 566 -7.28 -32.72 -8.76
CA GLU A 566 -7.62 -33.82 -7.84
C GLU A 566 -9.10 -34.22 -7.94
N ILE A 567 -10.01 -33.23 -8.05
CA ILE A 567 -11.45 -33.48 -8.22
C ILE A 567 -11.73 -34.25 -9.52
N TRP A 568 -11.11 -33.85 -10.63
CA TRP A 568 -11.34 -34.49 -11.92
C TRP A 568 -10.68 -35.87 -12.02
N ASN A 569 -9.48 -36.03 -11.46
CA ASN A 569 -8.79 -37.30 -11.40
C ASN A 569 -9.56 -38.31 -10.54
N GLU A 570 -10.15 -37.89 -9.41
CA GLU A 570 -11.03 -38.74 -8.61
C GLU A 570 -12.26 -39.20 -9.41
N LEU A 571 -12.87 -38.31 -10.19
CA LEU A 571 -14.04 -38.63 -11.03
C LEU A 571 -13.66 -39.64 -12.12
N GLN A 572 -12.57 -39.39 -12.85
CA GLN A 572 -12.12 -40.25 -13.93
C GLN A 572 -11.90 -41.69 -13.45
N ASN A 573 -11.14 -41.86 -12.36
CA ASN A 573 -10.87 -43.19 -11.80
C ASN A 573 -12.13 -43.95 -11.37
N LYS A 574 -13.19 -43.24 -10.95
CA LYS A 574 -14.47 -43.84 -10.55
C LYS A 574 -15.43 -44.12 -11.70
N LEU A 575 -15.20 -43.54 -12.87
CA LEU A 575 -15.96 -43.84 -14.09
C LEU A 575 -15.32 -44.98 -14.90
N GLU A 576 -14.00 -45.16 -14.78
CA GLU A 576 -13.25 -46.22 -15.47
C GLU A 576 -13.28 -47.58 -14.72
N GLY A 577 -13.54 -47.57 -13.41
CA GLY A 577 -13.66 -48.78 -12.57
C GLY A 577 -15.09 -49.13 -12.26
#